data_AF-A0A7U9X0C1-F1
#
_entry.id   AF-A0A7U9X0C1-F1
#
_cell.length_a   1.000
_cell.length_b   1.000
_cell.length_c   1.000
_cell.angle_alpha   90.00
_cell.angle_beta   90.00
_cell.angle_gamma   90.00
#
_symmetry.space_group_name_H-M   'P 1'
#
loop_
_entity.id
_entity.type
_entity.pdbx_description
1 polymer ?
#
loop_
_entity_poly.entity_id
_entity_poly.type
_entity_poly.pdbx_seq_one_letter_code
_entity_poly.pdbx_strand_id
1 'polypeptide(L)'
;MMKKKFIGTIAVLMLSMVCSLPVMAVTEGYNWTFYSDGPEDDLSTNPGKKNDTEQYYYLTINQGNISSSNIFGARIRKADNVAVSPYLIHTSFEYSKPYAYSTYVNKTDTYYMRGKKDDTSTTSVALRVSGKVTY
;
A
#
# COMPACT_ATOMS: atom_id res chain seq x y z
N MET A 1 -46.36 1.75 -53.07
CA MET A 1 -45.99 0.52 -52.34
C MET A 1 -44.83 0.85 -51.40
N MET A 2 -44.98 0.59 -50.09
CA MET A 2 -44.09 0.95 -48.97
C MET A 2 -42.64 0.42 -49.14
N LYS A 3 -41.61 1.06 -48.58
CA LYS A 3 -41.13 0.82 -47.20
C LYS A 3 -40.29 1.99 -46.65
N LYS A 4 -40.72 2.48 -45.48
CA LYS A 4 -39.93 3.24 -44.50
C LYS A 4 -38.61 2.52 -44.19
N LYS A 5 -37.53 3.25 -43.92
CA LYS A 5 -36.53 2.96 -42.88
C LYS A 5 -35.56 4.12 -42.70
N PHE A 6 -36.07 5.09 -41.95
CA PHE A 6 -35.35 6.04 -41.11
C PHE A 6 -34.50 5.23 -40.09
N ILE A 7 -33.39 5.83 -39.62
CA ILE A 7 -32.69 5.52 -38.35
C ILE A 7 -31.75 4.31 -38.41
N GLY A 8 -30.44 4.54 -38.54
CA GLY A 8 -29.47 3.45 -38.41
C GLY A 8 -28.01 3.83 -38.17
N THR A 9 -27.66 5.13 -38.07
CA THR A 9 -26.23 5.52 -38.08
C THR A 9 -25.82 6.46 -36.95
N ILE A 10 -26.69 6.72 -35.96
CA ILE A 10 -26.37 7.60 -34.81
C ILE A 10 -26.34 6.84 -33.47
N ALA A 11 -26.52 5.51 -33.48
CA ALA A 11 -26.49 4.71 -32.24
C ALA A 11 -25.07 4.24 -31.83
N VAL A 12 -24.05 4.37 -32.69
CA VAL A 12 -22.71 3.79 -32.43
C VAL A 12 -21.78 4.76 -31.67
N LEU A 13 -22.11 6.05 -31.58
CA LEU A 13 -21.29 7.04 -30.87
C LEU A 13 -21.64 7.24 -29.39
N MET A 14 -22.66 6.56 -28.86
CA MET A 14 -23.14 6.75 -27.48
C MET A 14 -22.66 5.70 -26.47
N LEU A 15 -21.72 4.82 -26.82
CA LEU A 15 -21.31 3.70 -25.95
C LEU A 15 -19.81 3.70 -25.57
N SER A 16 -19.19 4.86 -25.41
CA SER A 16 -17.83 4.97 -24.87
C SER A 16 -17.69 5.84 -23.62
N MET A 17 -18.80 6.31 -23.04
CA MET A 17 -18.81 6.72 -21.64
C MET A 17 -18.89 5.47 -20.76
N VAL A 18 -17.81 4.70 -20.75
CA VAL A 18 -17.57 3.78 -19.63
C VAL A 18 -17.30 4.72 -18.46
N CYS A 19 -18.30 4.95 -17.61
CA CYS A 19 -18.13 5.68 -16.37
C CYS A 19 -16.92 5.07 -15.65
N SER A 20 -15.79 5.76 -15.66
CA SER A 20 -14.66 5.45 -14.81
C SER A 20 -15.13 5.72 -13.39
N LEU A 21 -15.78 4.72 -12.78
CA LEU A 21 -16.10 4.78 -11.36
C LEU A 21 -14.77 4.99 -10.64
N PRO A 22 -14.66 6.02 -9.78
CA PRO A 22 -13.44 6.20 -9.01
C PRO A 22 -13.24 4.96 -8.16
N VAL A 23 -12.20 4.19 -8.46
CA VAL A 23 -11.77 3.08 -7.62
C VAL A 23 -11.08 3.71 -6.42
N MET A 24 -11.71 3.62 -5.27
CA MET A 24 -11.14 4.09 -4.01
C MET A 24 -10.14 3.06 -3.51
N ALA A 25 -8.86 3.41 -3.42
CA ALA A 25 -7.84 2.53 -2.86
C ALA A 25 -8.22 2.07 -1.44
N VAL A 26 -7.96 0.81 -1.14
CA VAL A 26 -8.24 0.20 0.17
C VAL A 26 -7.27 0.78 1.18
N THR A 27 -7.76 1.17 2.35
CA THR A 27 -6.93 1.75 3.41
C THR A 27 -7.06 0.98 4.71
N GLU A 28 -5.93 0.69 5.35
CA GLU A 28 -5.88 -0.05 6.61
C GLU A 28 -4.98 0.66 7.63
N GLY A 29 -5.45 0.75 8.87
CA GLY A 29 -4.70 1.33 9.98
C GLY A 29 -3.75 0.31 10.64
N TYR A 30 -2.63 0.79 11.15
CA TYR A 30 -1.71 -0.02 11.97
C TYR A 30 -1.23 0.75 13.21
N ASN A 31 -0.88 0.00 14.24
CA ASN A 31 -0.29 0.50 15.49
C ASN A 31 0.68 -0.55 16.02
N TRP A 32 1.98 -0.29 15.89
CA TRP A 32 3.06 -1.24 16.14
C TRP A 32 3.98 -0.75 17.24
N THR A 33 4.46 -1.69 18.04
CA THR A 33 5.53 -1.48 19.03
C THR A 33 6.59 -2.55 18.84
N PHE A 34 7.83 -2.13 18.60
CA PHE A 34 9.00 -2.99 18.43
C PHE A 34 9.94 -2.80 19.62
N TYR A 35 10.20 -3.87 20.35
CA TYR A 35 11.11 -3.85 21.49
C TYR A 35 12.54 -4.17 21.03
N SER A 36 13.54 -3.48 21.58
CA SER A 36 14.95 -3.68 21.23
C SER A 36 15.52 -5.04 21.65
N ASP A 37 14.85 -5.69 22.61
CA ASP A 37 15.35 -6.88 23.31
C ASP A 37 14.50 -8.13 22.97
N GLY A 38 13.52 -7.98 22.08
CA GLY A 38 12.67 -9.06 21.60
C GLY A 38 13.35 -9.86 20.49
N PRO A 39 12.84 -11.06 20.13
CA PRO A 39 13.20 -11.69 18.87
C PRO A 39 12.95 -10.72 17.69
N GLU A 40 13.44 -11.01 16.49
CA GLU A 40 13.19 -10.17 15.29
C GLU A 40 11.67 -9.99 15.06
N ASP A 41 11.08 -9.02 15.76
CA ASP A 41 9.64 -8.83 15.90
C ASP A 41 9.16 -8.00 14.72
N ASP A 42 9.23 -8.58 13.52
CA ASP A 42 8.58 -7.98 12.39
C ASP A 42 7.05 -8.05 12.61
N LEU A 43 6.37 -6.91 12.52
CA LEU A 43 4.91 -6.83 12.60
C LEU A 43 4.34 -6.55 11.21
N SER A 44 3.12 -7.03 10.97
CA SER A 44 2.46 -6.93 9.66
C SER A 44 1.08 -6.30 9.77
N THR A 45 0.62 -5.65 8.69
CA THR A 45 -0.79 -5.29 8.52
C THR A 45 -1.57 -6.55 8.19
N ASN A 46 -2.90 -6.47 8.20
CA ASN A 46 -3.69 -7.54 7.60
C ASN A 46 -3.39 -7.61 6.10
N PRO A 47 -3.45 -8.81 5.51
CA PRO A 47 -3.38 -8.97 4.07
C PRO A 47 -4.64 -8.39 3.42
N GLY A 48 -4.45 -7.65 2.33
CA GLY A 48 -5.54 -7.11 1.54
C GLY A 48 -5.29 -7.16 0.05
N LYS A 49 -6.38 -7.07 -0.71
CA LYS A 49 -6.34 -7.01 -2.17
C LYS A 49 -6.46 -5.56 -2.60
N LYS A 50 -5.55 -5.15 -3.46
CA LYS A 50 -5.64 -3.90 -4.20
C LYS A 50 -6.77 -3.94 -5.21
N ASN A 51 -7.47 -2.83 -5.37
CA ASN A 51 -8.59 -2.71 -6.33
C ASN A 51 -8.24 -1.81 -7.52
N ASP A 52 -7.16 -1.04 -7.44
CA ASP A 52 -6.66 -0.15 -8.49
C ASP A 52 -5.56 -0.78 -9.38
N THR A 53 -5.21 -0.06 -10.44
CA THR A 53 -4.15 -0.43 -11.39
C THR A 53 -2.77 0.13 -11.03
N GLU A 54 -2.66 0.94 -9.97
CA GLU A 54 -1.40 1.56 -9.57
C GLU A 54 -0.38 0.49 -9.18
N GLN A 55 0.90 0.79 -9.43
CA GLN A 55 2.01 -0.05 -9.02
C GLN A 55 2.77 0.60 -7.87
N TYR A 56 1.99 1.16 -6.93
CA TYR A 56 2.46 1.70 -5.67
C TYR A 56 1.63 1.19 -4.50
N TYR A 57 2.22 1.23 -3.32
CA TYR A 57 1.57 1.03 -2.04
C TYR A 57 2.00 2.21 -1.17
N TYR A 58 1.06 2.89 -0.54
CA TYR A 58 1.37 4.12 0.18
C TYR A 58 1.41 3.86 1.68
N LEU A 59 2.47 4.31 2.32
CA LEU A 59 2.64 4.26 3.76
C LEU A 59 2.46 5.67 4.33
N THR A 60 1.57 5.82 5.30
CA THR A 60 1.47 7.04 6.11
C THR A 60 1.91 6.73 7.52
N ILE A 61 2.87 7.49 8.03
CA ILE A 61 3.35 7.49 9.40
C ILE A 61 2.93 8.83 10.00
N ASN A 62 1.99 8.82 10.94
CA ASN A 62 1.48 10.06 11.55
C ASN A 62 1.67 10.14 13.06
N GLN A 63 2.04 9.04 13.72
CA GLN A 63 2.33 9.01 15.15
C GLN A 63 3.45 8.02 15.47
N GLY A 64 4.20 8.31 16.52
CA GLY A 64 5.28 7.45 16.98
C GLY A 64 6.45 8.22 17.58
N ASN A 65 7.54 7.51 17.82
CA ASN A 65 8.81 8.07 18.29
C ASN A 65 9.97 7.76 17.31
N ILE A 66 9.68 7.83 16.02
CA ILE A 66 10.67 7.66 14.94
C ILE A 66 11.65 8.83 14.95
N SER A 67 12.94 8.53 14.81
CA SER A 67 14.01 9.52 14.72
C SER A 67 15.21 8.94 13.97
N SER A 68 16.27 9.73 13.80
CA SER A 68 17.55 9.26 13.27
C SER A 68 18.25 8.22 14.16
N SER A 69 17.84 8.06 15.41
CA SER A 69 18.34 7.04 16.34
C SER A 69 17.35 5.90 16.60
N ASN A 70 16.08 6.09 16.24
CA ASN A 70 14.99 5.13 16.40
C ASN A 70 14.29 4.89 15.06
N ILE A 71 14.87 4.01 14.26
CA ILE A 71 14.61 3.94 12.83
C ILE A 71 13.57 2.87 12.55
N PHE A 72 12.54 3.25 11.79
CA PHE A 72 11.52 2.33 11.32
C PHE A 72 11.87 1.87 9.92
N GLY A 73 11.86 0.56 9.65
CA GLY A 73 12.04 0.05 8.30
C GLY A 73 10.91 -0.89 7.91
N ALA A 74 10.48 -0.80 6.65
CA ALA A 74 9.36 -1.58 6.15
C ALA A 74 9.49 -1.94 4.68
N ARG A 75 8.74 -2.96 4.27
CA ARG A 75 8.59 -3.40 2.87
C ARG A 75 7.25 -4.09 2.68
N ILE A 76 6.80 -4.12 1.43
CA ILE A 76 5.61 -4.87 1.04
C ILE A 76 5.97 -6.34 0.84
N ARG A 77 5.09 -7.20 1.33
CA ARG A 77 5.13 -8.63 1.04
C ARG A 77 3.81 -9.12 0.46
N LYS A 78 3.90 -10.19 -0.32
CA LYS A 78 2.75 -11.00 -0.76
C LYS A 78 2.40 -12.04 0.31
N ALA A 79 1.21 -12.63 0.26
CA ALA A 79 0.73 -13.64 1.21
C ALA A 79 1.68 -14.84 1.45
N ASP A 80 2.46 -15.23 0.45
CA ASP A 80 3.51 -16.25 0.53
C ASP A 80 4.82 -15.74 1.18
N ASN A 81 4.78 -14.55 1.78
CA ASN A 81 5.91 -13.87 2.43
C ASN A 81 7.04 -13.47 1.47
N VAL A 82 6.79 -13.47 0.16
CA VAL A 82 7.73 -12.96 -0.86
C VAL A 82 7.76 -11.43 -0.81
N ALA A 83 8.97 -10.86 -0.76
CA ALA A 83 9.14 -9.41 -0.85
C ALA A 83 8.83 -8.92 -2.25
N VAL A 84 7.95 -7.92 -2.36
CA VAL A 84 7.53 -7.34 -3.65
C VAL A 84 7.88 -5.87 -3.78
N SER A 85 8.58 -5.30 -2.79
CA SER A 85 9.17 -3.97 -2.85
C SER A 85 10.58 -3.97 -2.26
N PRO A 86 11.39 -2.93 -2.56
CA PRO A 86 12.58 -2.65 -1.77
C PRO A 86 12.24 -2.43 -0.29
N TYR A 87 13.23 -2.63 0.57
CA TYR A 87 13.16 -2.25 1.97
C TYR A 87 13.52 -0.76 2.09
N LEU A 88 12.64 0.01 2.74
CA LEU A 88 12.87 1.44 2.97
C LEU A 88 12.91 1.73 4.46
N ILE A 89 13.79 2.66 4.83
CA ILE A 89 13.98 3.16 6.19
C ILE A 89 13.34 4.55 6.35
N HIS A 90 12.87 4.82 7.56
CA HIS A 90 12.20 6.06 7.95
C HIS A 90 12.79 6.57 9.25
N THR A 91 13.22 7.83 9.23
CA THR A 91 13.80 8.54 10.38
C THR A 91 12.94 9.72 10.83
N SER A 92 11.75 9.88 10.25
CA SER A 92 10.76 10.90 10.59
C SER A 92 9.34 10.42 10.24
N PHE A 93 8.35 11.25 10.56
CA PHE A 93 6.98 11.07 10.05
C PHE A 93 6.92 11.30 8.54
N GLU A 94 5.99 10.61 7.89
CA GLU A 94 5.87 10.57 6.44
C GLU A 94 4.38 10.55 6.06
N TYR A 95 3.91 11.58 5.38
CA TYR A 95 2.54 11.61 4.89
C TYR A 95 2.50 11.05 3.47
N SER A 96 2.04 9.80 3.32
CA SER A 96 1.86 9.12 2.03
C SER A 96 3.16 8.83 1.26
N LYS A 97 4.12 8.16 1.88
CA LYS A 97 5.33 7.65 1.23
C LYS A 97 5.00 6.53 0.24
N PRO A 98 5.31 6.68 -1.07
CA PRO A 98 5.09 5.62 -2.04
C PRO A 98 6.15 4.52 -1.94
N TYR A 99 5.71 3.28 -2.01
CA TYR A 99 6.52 2.10 -2.22
C TYR A 99 6.24 1.54 -3.60
N ALA A 100 7.21 1.67 -4.52
CA ALA A 100 7.13 1.04 -5.82
C ALA A 100 7.26 -0.48 -5.66
N TYR A 101 6.42 -1.24 -6.35
CA TYR A 101 6.64 -2.68 -6.44
C TYR A 101 7.84 -2.97 -7.35
N SER A 102 8.68 -3.90 -6.93
CA SER A 102 9.83 -4.39 -7.72
C SER A 102 9.40 -5.26 -8.91
N THR A 103 8.18 -5.77 -8.87
CA THR A 103 7.58 -6.60 -9.91
C THR A 103 6.11 -6.20 -10.10
N TYR A 104 5.52 -6.59 -11.21
CA TYR A 104 4.11 -6.32 -11.45
C TYR A 104 3.23 -7.07 -10.43
N VAL A 105 2.33 -6.33 -9.79
CA VAL A 105 1.37 -6.85 -8.82
C VAL A 105 -0.05 -6.84 -9.37
N ASN A 106 -0.69 -8.01 -9.37
CA ASN A 106 -2.08 -8.17 -9.82
C ASN A 106 -3.08 -7.88 -8.69
N LYS A 107 -4.35 -7.67 -9.07
CA LYS A 107 -5.48 -7.38 -8.15
C LYS A 107 -6.03 -8.62 -7.43
N THR A 108 -5.65 -9.82 -7.85
CA THR A 108 -6.21 -11.07 -7.31
C THR A 108 -5.45 -11.57 -6.08
N ASP A 109 -4.16 -11.23 -6.01
CA ASP A 109 -3.26 -11.52 -4.90
C ASP A 109 -3.49 -10.58 -3.71
N THR A 110 -3.05 -11.04 -2.55
CA THR A 110 -3.06 -10.29 -1.31
C THR A 110 -1.66 -9.82 -0.93
N TYR A 111 -1.59 -8.57 -0.48
CA TYR A 111 -0.37 -7.89 -0.06
C TYR A 111 -0.56 -7.33 1.34
N TYR A 112 0.53 -7.16 2.05
CA TYR A 112 0.57 -6.51 3.36
C TYR A 112 1.90 -5.78 3.53
N MET A 113 1.90 -4.77 4.39
CA MET A 113 3.13 -4.11 4.81
C MET A 113 3.70 -4.87 6.01
N ARG A 114 5.00 -5.16 5.97
CA ARG A 114 5.75 -5.73 7.10
C ARG A 114 6.83 -4.76 7.53
N GLY A 115 6.82 -4.39 8.81
CA GLY A 115 7.72 -3.41 9.40
C GLY A 115 8.51 -3.97 10.57
N LYS A 116 9.64 -3.35 10.87
CA LYS A 116 10.49 -3.63 12.04
C LYS A 116 11.20 -2.38 12.54
N LYS A 117 11.75 -2.45 13.75
CA LYS A 117 12.83 -1.55 14.16
C LYS A 117 14.08 -1.93 13.38
N ASP A 118 14.66 -0.96 12.68
CA ASP A 118 15.82 -1.21 11.83
C ASP A 118 17.07 -1.44 12.69
N ASP A 119 17.96 -2.34 12.25
CA ASP A 119 19.15 -2.75 13.00
C ASP A 119 20.20 -1.64 13.09
N THR A 120 20.07 -0.59 12.26
CA THR A 120 20.89 0.62 12.34
C THR A 120 20.39 1.61 13.41
N SER A 121 19.27 1.32 14.09
CA SER A 121 18.82 2.08 15.24
C SER A 121 19.86 2.03 16.36
N THR A 122 20.23 3.19 16.89
CA THR A 122 21.23 3.31 17.95
C THR A 122 20.64 3.38 19.35
N THR A 123 19.31 3.53 19.47
CA THR A 123 18.62 3.54 20.75
C THR A 123 18.01 2.18 21.11
N SER A 124 18.07 1.82 22.39
CA SER A 124 17.31 0.71 22.99
C SER A 124 15.87 1.09 23.34
N VAL A 125 15.45 2.34 23.12
CA VAL A 125 14.04 2.71 23.33
C VAL A 125 13.16 1.94 22.35
N ALA A 126 12.06 1.36 22.85
CA ALA A 126 11.07 0.70 22.01
C ALA A 126 10.54 1.65 20.92
N LEU A 127 10.47 1.16 19.69
CA LEU A 127 9.96 1.92 18.55
C LEU A 127 8.44 1.74 18.48
N ARG A 128 7.70 2.84 18.61
CA ARG A 128 6.25 2.89 18.43
C ARG A 128 5.93 3.62 17.15
N VAL A 129 5.13 3.02 16.29
CA VAL A 129 4.74 3.60 15.00
C VAL A 129 3.28 3.29 14.71
N SER A 130 2.52 4.31 14.40
CA SER A 130 1.12 4.18 13.99
C SER A 130 0.84 5.00 12.75
N GLY A 131 -0.15 4.55 12.01
CA GLY A 131 -0.47 5.15 10.74
C GLY A 131 -1.47 4.34 9.93
N LYS A 132 -1.36 4.47 8.62
CA LYS A 132 -2.20 3.75 7.67
C LYS A 132 -1.41 3.36 6.44
N VAL A 133 -1.88 2.32 5.78
CA VAL A 133 -1.44 1.93 4.47
C VAL A 133 -2.59 2.01 3.47
N THR A 134 -2.27 2.34 2.22
CA THR A 134 -3.24 2.45 1.14
C THR A 134 -2.76 1.69 -0.10
N TYR A 135 -3.63 0.84 -0.66
CA TYR A 135 -3.32 -0.08 -1.76
C TYR A 135 -4.54 -0.45 -2.61
#